data_AF-A0A524GHH6-F1
#
_entry.id   AF-A0A524GHH6-F1
#
_cell.length_a   1.000
_cell.length_b   1.000
_cell.length_c   1.000
_cell.angle_alpha   90.00
_cell.angle_beta   90.00
_cell.angle_gamma   90.00
#
_symmetry.space_group_name_H-M   'P 1'
#
loop_
_entity.id
_entity.type
_entity.pdbx_description
1 polymer ?
#
loop_
_entity_poly.entity_id
_entity_poly.type
_entity_poly.pdbx_seq_one_letter_code
_entity_poly.pdbx_strand_id
1 'polypeptide(L)' 'MKDNTYLDHDPGSFHPESPRRLQAIYEMLESRDMKGNYVAITPRSASHREIAMNHGDSYIDLVAGTAGKRHY' A
#
# COMPACT_ATOMS: atom_id res chain seq x y z
N MET A 1 9.59 0.88 4.75
CA MET A 1 8.41 1.71 5.06
C MET A 1 7.36 0.80 5.65
N LYS A 2 6.73 1.19 6.75
CA LYS A 2 5.69 0.41 7.44
C LYS A 2 4.57 1.39 7.80
N ASP A 3 3.34 1.04 7.45
CA ASP A 3 2.15 1.79 7.81
C ASP A 3 0.97 0.80 7.90
N ASN A 4 0.16 0.93 8.94
CA ASN A 4 -0.96 0.01 9.15
C ASN A 4 -2.08 0.24 8.14
N THR A 5 -2.21 1.42 7.53
CA THR A 5 -3.25 1.68 6.53
C THR A 5 -3.12 0.78 5.30
N TYR A 6 -1.92 0.24 5.03
CA TYR A 6 -1.75 -0.76 3.96
C TYR A 6 -2.44 -2.10 4.24
N LEU A 7 -2.71 -2.40 5.51
CA LEU A 7 -3.43 -3.61 5.92
C LEU A 7 -4.94 -3.50 5.72
N ASP A 8 -5.45 -2.28 5.54
CA ASP A 8 -6.87 -2.01 5.27
C ASP A 8 -7.24 -2.26 3.80
N HIS A 9 -6.28 -2.64 2.95
CA HIS A 9 -6.54 -2.98 1.56
C HIS A 9 -7.38 -4.27 1.47
N ASP A 10 -8.62 -4.14 1.01
CA ASP A 10 -9.50 -5.26 0.71
C ASP A 10 -9.64 -5.42 -0.82
N PRO A 11 -8.96 -6.41 -1.44
CA PRO A 11 -9.07 -6.66 -2.87
C PRO A 11 -10.33 -7.45 -3.24
N GLY A 12 -11.17 -7.81 -2.27
CA GLY A 12 -12.40 -8.58 -2.48
C GLY A 12 -12.24 -10.09 -2.31
N SER A 13 -13.39 -10.79 -2.27
CA SER A 13 -13.44 -12.24 -2.08
C SER A 13 -12.77 -13.00 -3.23
N PHE A 14 -12.09 -14.10 -2.91
CA PHE A 14 -11.38 -14.98 -3.86
C PHE A 14 -10.18 -14.33 -4.58
N HIS A 15 -9.80 -13.10 -4.24
CA HIS A 15 -8.63 -12.47 -4.81
C HIS A 15 -7.34 -13.10 -4.24
N PRO A 16 -6.31 -13.38 -5.07
CA PRO A 16 -5.05 -13.98 -4.60
C PRO A 16 -4.17 -12.99 -3.82
N GLU A 17 -4.34 -11.69 -4.05
CA GLU A 17 -3.75 -10.64 -3.21
C GLU A 17 -4.43 -10.67 -1.83
N SER A 18 -3.64 -10.56 -0.76
CA SER A 18 -4.14 -10.55 0.61
C SER A 18 -3.22 -9.72 1.52
N PRO A 19 -3.79 -8.93 2.45
CA PRO A 19 -3.02 -8.21 3.48
C PRO A 19 -2.08 -9.09 4.29
N ARG A 20 -2.37 -10.40 4.40
CA ARG A 20 -1.51 -11.38 5.08
C ARG A 20 -0.09 -11.38 4.55
N ARG A 21 0.12 -11.09 3.26
CA ARG A 21 1.46 -10.99 2.67
C ARG A 21 2.29 -9.91 3.36
N LEU A 22 1.68 -8.77 3.66
CA LEU A 22 2.35 -7.66 4.32
C LEU A 22 2.54 -7.91 5.82
N GLN A 23 1.56 -8.55 6.48
CA GLN A 23 1.67 -8.97 7.88
C GLN A 23 2.87 -9.90 8.10
N ALA A 24 3.02 -10.92 7.25
CA ALA A 24 4.14 -11.85 7.33
C ALA A 24 5.50 -11.14 7.18
N ILE A 25 5.60 -10.13 6.31
CA ILE A 25 6.81 -9.31 6.17
C ILE A 25 7.06 -8.50 7.43
N TYR A 26 6.03 -7.88 8.01
CA TYR A 26 6.17 -7.10 9.24
C TYR A 26 6.60 -7.97 10.43
N GLU A 27 6.04 -9.17 10.56
CA GLU A 27 6.46 -10.14 11.59
C GLU A 27 7.92 -10.56 11.41
N MET A 28 8.34 -10.86 10.18
CA MET A 28 9.72 -11.20 9.85
C MET A 28 10.69 -10.06 10.22
N LEU A 29 10.33 -8.81 9.92
CA LEU A 29 11.17 -7.65 10.25
C LEU A 29 11.30 -7.41 11.77
N GLU A 30 10.33 -7.85 12.57
CA GLU A 30 10.39 -7.79 14.03
C GLU A 30 11.07 -9.02 14.66
N SER A 31 11.44 -10.03 13.86
CA SER A 31 12.15 -11.21 14.34
C SER A 31 13.52 -10.85 14.91
N ARG A 32 14.03 -11.68 15.84
CA ARG A 32 15.28 -11.40 16.57
C ARG A 32 16.48 -11.19 15.64
N ASP A 33 16.54 -11.92 14.53
CA ASP A 33 17.67 -11.87 13.59
C ASP A 33 17.61 -10.66 12.65
N MET A 34 16.44 -10.00 12.55
CA MET A 34 16.18 -8.91 11.61
C MET A 34 16.00 -7.56 12.30
N LYS A 35 15.54 -7.56 13.55
CA LYS A 35 15.24 -6.35 14.30
C LYS A 35 16.50 -5.50 14.49
N GLY A 36 16.42 -4.23 14.09
CA GLY A 36 17.52 -3.27 14.18
C GLY A 36 18.45 -3.24 12.96
N ASN A 37 18.28 -4.15 12.00
CA ASN A 37 19.08 -4.16 10.77
C ASN A 37 18.64 -3.11 9.73
N TYR A 38 17.49 -2.47 9.94
CA TYR A 38 16.88 -1.56 8.97
C TYR A 38 16.46 -0.25 9.62
N VAL A 39 16.55 0.82 8.82
CA VAL A 39 16.05 2.14 9.19
C VAL A 39 14.57 2.24 8.81
N ALA A 40 13.73 2.65 9.77
CA ALA A 40 12.34 2.95 9.51
C ALA A 40 12.23 4.26 8.71
N ILE A 41 11.62 4.17 7.53
CA ILE A 41 11.28 5.32 6.70
C ILE A 41 9.77 5.49 6.74
N THR A 42 9.31 6.68 7.11
CA THR A 42 7.89 7.04 7.10
C THR A 42 7.44 7.25 5.66
N PRO A 43 6.39 6.55 5.19
CA PRO A 43 5.85 6.79 3.86
C PRO A 43 5.17 8.16 3.78
N ARG A 44 5.06 8.68 2.56
CA ARG A 44 4.30 9.89 2.25
C ARG A 44 3.41 9.61 1.03
N SER A 45 2.33 10.37 0.90
CA SER A 45 1.56 10.38 -0.34
C SER A 45 2.43 10.88 -1.50
N ALA A 46 2.30 10.24 -2.65
CA ALA A 46 2.83 10.76 -3.90
C ALA A 46 1.97 11.96 -4.35
N SER A 47 2.62 13.00 -4.83
CA SER A 47 1.93 14.15 -5.44
C SER A 47 1.36 13.78 -6.82
N HIS A 48 0.34 14.51 -7.28
CA HIS A 48 -0.22 14.33 -8.63
C HIS A 48 0.88 14.34 -9.70
N ARG A 49 1.79 15.34 -9.63
CA ARG A 49 2.91 15.45 -10.57
C ARG A 49 3.80 14.21 -10.58
N GLU A 50 4.05 13.60 -9.41
CA GLU A 50 4.88 12.39 -9.33
C GLU A 50 4.18 11.17 -9.93
N ILE A 51 2.87 11.04 -9.73
CA ILE A 51 2.06 9.97 -10.35
C ILE A 51 2.00 10.18 -11.87
N ALA A 52 1.83 11.42 -12.32
CA ALA A 52 1.75 11.81 -13.72
C ALA A 52 3.07 11.63 -14.50
N MET A 53 4.19 11.33 -13.83
CA MET A 53 5.44 10.94 -14.51
C MET A 53 5.31 9.61 -15.25
N ASN A 54 4.39 8.73 -14.84
CA ASN A 54 4.20 7.39 -15.43
C ASN A 54 2.77 7.11 -15.93
N HIS A 55 1.79 7.95 -15.55
CA HIS A 55 0.38 7.76 -15.87
C HIS A 55 -0.21 9.02 -16.51
N GLY A 56 -1.16 8.87 -17.44
CA GLY A 56 -1.89 10.01 -18.00
C GLY A 56 -2.92 10.57 -17.01
N ASP A 57 -3.15 11.87 -17.05
CA ASP A 57 -4.06 12.58 -16.12
C ASP A 57 -5.47 11.95 -16.09
N SER A 58 -6.01 11.56 -17.25
CA SER A 58 -7.34 10.93 -17.33
C SER A 58 -7.45 9.61 -16.56
N TYR A 59 -6.36 8.84 -16.47
CA TYR A 59 -6.33 7.61 -15.69
C TYR A 59 -6.21 7.89 -14.20
N ILE A 60 -5.42 8.91 -13.83
CA ILE A 60 -5.29 9.36 -12.44
C ILE A 60 -6.65 9.81 -11.91
N ASP A 61 -7.37 10.63 -12.69
CA ASP A 61 -8.71 11.12 -12.33
C ASP A 61 -9.73 9.98 -12.21
N LEU A 62 -9.67 9.00 -13.12
CA LEU A 62 -10.52 7.81 -13.07
C LEU A 62 -10.34 7.04 -11.75
N VAL A 63 -9.09 6.78 -11.37
CA VAL A 63 -8.76 6.05 -10.12
C VAL A 63 -9.12 6.88 -8.90
N ALA A 64 -8.78 8.18 -8.88
CA ALA A 64 -9.15 9.08 -7.78
C ALA A 64 -10.67 9.14 -7.57
N GLY A 65 -11.45 9.08 -8.66
CA GLY A 65 -12.90 9.02 -8.64
C GLY A 65 -13.50 7.75 -8.02
N THR A 66 -12.68 6.75 -7.65
CA THR A 66 -13.13 5.57 -6.89
C THR A 66 -13.17 5.81 -5.38
N ALA A 67 -12.55 6.89 -4.89
CA ALA A 67 -12.47 7.17 -3.46
C ALA A 67 -13.86 7.21 -2.79
N GLY A 68 -14.00 6.50 -1.68
CA GLY A 68 -15.25 6.42 -0.90
C GLY A 68 -16.37 5.61 -1.55
N LYS A 69 -16.17 5.06 -2.77
CA LYS A 69 -17.11 4.15 -3.39
C LYS A 69 -16.92 2.74 -2.82
N ARG A 70 -18.03 2.05 -2.56
CA ARG A 70 -17.98 0.65 -2.14
C ARG A 70 -17.62 -0.24 -3.33
N HIS A 71 -16.75 -1.21 -3.07
CA HIS A 71 -16.64 -2.41 -3.90
C HIS A 71 -17.91 -3.24 -3.66
N TYR A 72 -18.58 -3.68 -4.73
CA TYR A 72 -19.79 -4.50 -4.68
C TYR A 72 -19.45 -5.98 -4.55
#